data_AF-A0A7S6S2C0-F1
#
_entry.id   AF-A0A7S6S2C0-F1
#
_cell.length_a   1.000
_cell.length_b   1.000
_cell.length_c   1.000
_cell.angle_alpha   90.00
_cell.angle_beta   90.00
_cell.angle_gamma   90.00
#
_symmetry.space_group_name_H-M   'P 1'
#
loop_
_entity.id
_entity.type
_entity.pdbx_description
1 polymer ?
#
loop_
_entity_poly.entity_id
_entity_poly.type
_entity_poly.pdbx_seq_one_letter_code
_entity_poly.pdbx_strand_id
1 'polypeptide(L)' 'MHHERRISHRKRSRKHGFRTRMRTKNGRKTINRKRKLGRRINVRHKF' A
#
# COMPACT_ATOMS: atom_id res chain seq x y z
N MET A 1 -12.52 4.81 22.08
CA MET A 1 -12.64 6.02 21.24
C MET A 1 -13.15 5.65 19.84
N HIS A 2 -14.45 5.85 19.59
CA HIS A 2 -15.09 5.58 18.31
C HIS A 2 -15.15 6.89 17.51
N HIS A 3 -14.15 7.13 16.65
CA HIS A 3 -14.22 8.18 15.63
C HIS A 3 -14.48 7.53 14.28
N GLU A 4 -15.28 8.18 13.44
CA GLU A 4 -15.51 7.70 12.09
C GLU A 4 -14.19 7.65 11.32
N ARG A 5 -13.83 6.46 10.84
CA ARG A 5 -12.66 6.28 9.98
C ARG A 5 -13.02 6.75 8.58
N ARG A 6 -12.79 8.03 8.28
CA ARG A 6 -12.91 8.56 6.91
C ARG A 6 -11.99 7.80 5.95
N ILE A 7 -12.57 7.07 5.00
CA ILE A 7 -11.84 6.29 4.00
C ILE A 7 -11.50 7.22 2.83
N SER A 8 -10.23 7.66 2.75
CA SER A 8 -9.73 8.40 1.59
C SER A 8 -8.90 7.49 0.69
N HIS A 9 -9.43 7.18 -0.50
CA HIS A 9 -8.71 6.41 -1.52
C HIS A 9 -7.43 7.13 -1.98
N ARG A 10 -7.49 8.47 -2.11
CA ARG A 10 -6.33 9.32 -2.40
C ARG A 10 -5.24 9.19 -1.32
N LYS A 11 -5.60 9.26 -0.03
CA LYS A 11 -4.65 9.03 1.08
C LYS A 11 -4.03 7.63 0.97
N ARG A 12 -4.87 6.61 0.73
CA ARG A 12 -4.44 5.21 0.67
C ARG A 12 -3.43 4.97 -0.44
N SER A 13 -3.67 5.52 -1.64
CA SER A 13 -2.74 5.46 -2.77
C SER A 13 -1.41 6.14 -2.45
N ARG A 14 -1.44 7.36 -1.89
CA ARG A 14 -0.22 8.11 -1.54
C ARG A 14 0.62 7.41 -0.47
N LYS A 15 -0.02 6.83 0.56
CA LYS A 15 0.68 6.19 1.69
C LYS A 15 1.09 4.74 1.42
N HIS A 16 0.30 3.98 0.66
CA HIS A 16 0.49 2.53 0.52
C HIS A 16 0.68 2.05 -0.91
N GLY A 17 0.59 2.93 -1.91
CA GLY A 17 0.73 2.59 -3.32
C GLY A 17 2.11 2.03 -3.69
N PHE A 18 2.17 1.37 -4.85
CA PHE A 18 3.36 0.70 -5.35
C PHE A 18 4.56 1.66 -5.46
N ARG A 19 4.36 2.84 -6.06
CA ARG A 19 5.39 3.88 -6.22
C ARG A 19 6.01 4.28 -4.87
N THR A 20 5.17 4.49 -3.85
CA THR A 20 5.61 4.84 -2.50
C THR A 20 6.45 3.73 -1.87
N ARG A 21 6.10 2.46 -2.11
CA ARG A 21 6.89 1.30 -1.64
C ARG A 21 8.22 1.18 -2.40
N MET A 22 8.26 1.49 -3.68
CA MET A 22 9.50 1.41 -4.47
C MET A 22 10.52 2.50 -4.10
N ARG A 23 10.07 3.65 -3.57
CA ARG A 23 10.94 4.76 -3.16
C ARG A 23 11.92 4.39 -2.05
N THR A 24 11.57 3.50 -1.13
CA THR A 24 12.38 3.19 0.07
C THR A 24 12.92 1.77 0.05
N LYS A 25 14.09 1.54 0.68
CA LYS A 25 14.70 0.19 0.82
C LYS A 25 13.74 -0.79 1.52
N ASN A 26 13.12 -0.36 2.60
CA ASN A 26 12.18 -1.18 3.37
C ASN A 26 10.87 -1.45 2.62
N GLY A 27 10.40 -0.48 1.81
CA GLY A 27 9.25 -0.69 0.93
C GLY A 27 9.51 -1.75 -0.14
N ARG A 28 10.71 -1.74 -0.76
CA ARG A 28 11.14 -2.80 -1.70
C ARG A 28 11.19 -4.17 -1.02
N LYS A 29 11.75 -4.27 0.20
CA LYS A 29 11.74 -5.51 1.01
C LYS A 29 10.32 -6.02 1.27
N THR A 30 9.37 -5.11 1.54
CA THR A 30 7.96 -5.46 1.77
C THR A 30 7.33 -6.07 0.51
N ILE A 31 7.59 -5.49 -0.66
CA ILE A 31 7.09 -6.01 -1.95
C ILE A 31 7.69 -7.39 -2.22
N ASN A 32 9.00 -7.56 -2.04
CA ASN A 32 9.66 -8.84 -2.29
C ASN A 32 9.13 -9.96 -1.38
N ARG A 33 8.83 -9.65 -0.10
CA ARG A 33 8.17 -10.60 0.81
C ARG A 33 6.77 -10.99 0.32
N LYS A 34 5.98 -10.03 -0.16
CA LYS A 34 4.66 -10.32 -0.72
C LYS A 34 4.76 -11.19 -1.98
N ARG A 35 5.71 -10.90 -2.87
CA ARG A 35 5.99 -11.71 -4.07
C ARG A 35 6.39 -13.14 -3.71
N LYS A 36 7.29 -13.33 -2.72
CA LYS A 36 7.69 -14.65 -2.23
C LYS A 36 6.49 -15.49 -1.75
N LEU A 37 5.49 -14.84 -1.14
CA LEU A 37 4.27 -15.49 -0.65
C LEU A 37 3.15 -15.57 -1.72
N GLY A 38 3.40 -15.17 -2.98
CA GLY A 38 2.38 -15.13 -4.02
C GLY A 38 1.27 -14.07 -3.80
N ARG A 39 1.48 -13.10 -2.89
CA ARG A 39 0.46 -12.09 -2.56
C ARG A 39 0.43 -10.95 -3.57
N ARG A 40 -0.77 -10.50 -3.91
CA ARG A 40 -0.98 -9.31 -4.76
C ARG A 40 -0.35 -8.07 -4.12
N ILE A 41 0.45 -7.35 -4.90
CA ILE A 41 1.23 -6.18 -4.45
C ILE A 41 0.47 -4.86 -4.58
N ASN A 42 -0.54 -4.81 -5.45
CA ASN A 42 -1.24 -3.59 -5.79
C ASN A 42 -2.33 -3.25 -4.77
N VAL A 43 -2.35 -2.00 -4.32
CA VAL A 43 -3.47 -1.44 -3.57
C VAL A 43 -4.50 -0.97 -4.59
N ARG A 44 -5.64 -1.65 -4.66
CA ARG A 44 -6.73 -1.34 -5.59
C ARG A 44 -7.09 0.15 -5.50
N HIS A 45 -6.91 0.87 -6.59
CA HIS A 45 -7.43 2.22 -6.76
C HIS A 45 -8.86 2.03 -7.30
N LYS A 46 -9.89 2.32 -6.48
CA LYS A 46 -11.19 2.64 -7.05
C LYS A 46 -11.06 4.06 -7.57
N PHE A 47 -11.11 4.22 -8.88
CA PHE A 47 -11.77 5.37 -9.46
C PHE A 47 -13.25 5.01 -9.48
#